data_AF-A0A520CQB8-F1
#
_entry.id   AF-A0A520CQB8-F1
#
_cell.length_a   1.000
_cell.length_b   1.000
_cell.length_c   1.000
_cell.angle_alpha   90.00
_cell.angle_beta   90.00
_cell.angle_gamma   90.00
#
_symmetry.space_group_name_H-M   'P 1'
#
loop_
_entity.id
_entity.type
_entity.pdbx_description
1 polymer ?
#
loop_
_entity_poly.entity_id
_entity_poly.type
_entity_poly.pdbx_seq_one_letter_code
_entity_poly.pdbx_strand_id
1 'polypeptide(L)'
;MSNTSKIIYTKTDEAPMLATYSLLPIVQAFTASAGIDVETRDISLAGRILANFPEYLKDDQKIGDALAELGALATTPEANIIKLPNVSASIPQLVGAITELQAQGYALPNYPDNAQTEEEKAIKAKYGKVLGSAVNPVLREGNSDRRAPKAVKNYAKVNPHSMGAWSADSKTRVASMSEGDFYGSEKSVTVADATQFKIEFVAEDGTVTELKGLSPLKAGEVIDSSALSLSALKAFVAKEIVATRAAGTLLSAHLKATMMKVSDPLIFGAIVEVYFADVFIKYADLFKELNVDTSNGLGDVYAKIAGNAKQAEVEADLAAAIANGPALAMVNSDKGITNLHVPSDVIVDASMPAMIRTSGQMWNKEGKSQDTTALIPDRCYAGVYTATIDDCKANGAFDVTTMGSVPNVGLMAQKAEEYGSHDKTFQAKANGTIRVTDGDGKLFFDQKVQTGDIFRMCQTKDAPIQDWVKLAVNRARLSATPAVFWLDE
;
A
#
# COMPACT_ATOMS: atom_id res chain seq x y z
N MET A 1 27.68 -25.93 25.65
CA MET A 1 26.37 -26.39 25.14
C MET A 1 26.37 -26.09 23.66
N SER A 2 26.20 -27.08 22.78
CA SER A 2 26.11 -26.81 21.34
C SER A 2 24.85 -25.97 21.11
N ASN A 3 24.99 -24.77 20.56
CA ASN A 3 23.83 -24.00 20.10
C ASN A 3 23.19 -24.78 18.95
N THR A 4 22.10 -25.49 19.25
CA THR A 4 21.24 -26.11 18.24
C THR A 4 20.72 -24.99 17.34
N SER A 5 20.97 -25.09 16.03
CA SER A 5 20.47 -24.10 15.07
C SER A 5 18.94 -24.20 15.03
N LYS A 6 18.25 -23.06 15.13
CA LYS A 6 16.78 -23.01 15.20
C LYS A 6 16.22 -22.25 14.01
N ILE A 7 15.19 -22.82 13.38
CA ILE A 7 14.36 -22.16 12.37
C ILE A 7 13.04 -21.76 13.04
N ILE A 8 12.64 -20.49 12.86
CA ILE A 8 11.30 -20.05 13.23
C ILE A 8 10.40 -20.09 12.00
N TYR A 9 9.33 -20.87 12.09
CA TYR A 9 8.33 -21.03 11.04
C TYR A 9 7.06 -20.28 11.43
N THR A 10 6.70 -19.24 10.68
CA THR A 10 5.55 -18.41 11.07
C THR A 10 4.23 -19.15 10.84
N LYS A 11 3.38 -19.21 11.85
CA LYS A 11 1.97 -19.58 11.70
C LYS A 11 1.18 -18.31 11.35
N THR A 12 0.48 -18.36 10.23
CA THR A 12 -0.21 -17.19 9.64
C THR A 12 -1.71 -17.48 9.50
N ASP A 13 -2.31 -17.06 8.38
CA ASP A 13 -3.75 -17.01 8.16
C ASP A 13 -4.14 -17.85 6.93
N GLU A 14 -5.43 -18.17 6.81
CA GLU A 14 -6.07 -18.66 5.58
C GLU A 14 -5.34 -19.86 4.93
N ALA A 15 -5.10 -19.81 3.61
CA ALA A 15 -4.50 -20.92 2.87
C ALA A 15 -3.06 -21.26 3.31
N PRO A 16 -2.13 -20.30 3.52
CA PRO A 16 -0.82 -20.59 4.07
C PRO A 16 -0.86 -21.27 5.44
N MET A 17 -1.81 -20.91 6.31
CA MET A 17 -2.00 -21.60 7.59
C MET A 17 -2.38 -23.06 7.35
N LEU A 18 -3.38 -23.35 6.51
CA LEU A 18 -3.80 -24.72 6.19
C LEU A 18 -2.64 -25.55 5.61
N ALA A 19 -1.87 -24.97 4.68
CA ALA A 19 -0.70 -25.63 4.12
C ALA A 19 0.38 -25.94 5.18
N THR A 20 0.54 -25.05 6.17
CA THR A 20 1.48 -25.24 7.29
C THR A 20 1.12 -26.46 8.13
N TYR A 21 -0.17 -26.70 8.41
CA TYR A 21 -0.60 -27.90 9.15
C TYR A 21 -0.19 -29.21 8.46
N SER A 22 -0.07 -29.22 7.14
CA SER A 22 0.38 -30.39 6.37
C SER A 22 1.91 -30.46 6.25
N LEU A 23 2.55 -29.34 5.87
CA LEU A 23 3.96 -29.33 5.51
C LEU A 23 4.90 -29.26 6.71
N LEU A 24 4.53 -28.56 7.79
CA LEU A 24 5.42 -28.32 8.93
C LEU A 24 5.90 -29.61 9.61
N PRO A 25 5.05 -30.62 9.89
CA PRO A 25 5.52 -31.89 10.47
C PRO A 25 6.55 -32.60 9.59
N ILE A 26 6.42 -32.49 8.26
CA ILE A 26 7.40 -33.04 7.30
C ILE A 26 8.72 -32.28 7.43
N VAL A 27 8.68 -30.94 7.42
CA VAL A 27 9.89 -30.11 7.57
C VAL A 27 10.61 -30.42 8.89
N GLN A 28 9.88 -30.52 10.00
CA GLN A 28 10.42 -30.89 11.31
C GLN A 28 11.10 -32.27 11.29
N ALA A 29 10.45 -33.29 10.72
CA ALA A 29 11.01 -34.63 10.65
C ALA A 29 12.32 -34.70 9.85
N PHE A 30 12.39 -33.99 8.71
CA PHE A 30 13.59 -33.97 7.87
C PHE A 30 14.74 -33.19 8.52
N THR A 31 14.45 -32.04 9.14
CA THR A 31 15.46 -31.16 9.76
C THR A 31 16.03 -31.70 11.06
N ALA A 32 15.27 -32.51 11.80
CA ALA A 32 15.73 -33.16 13.03
C ALA A 32 16.99 -34.02 12.81
N SER A 33 17.10 -34.69 11.65
CA SER A 33 18.29 -35.49 11.30
C SER A 33 19.58 -34.67 11.17
N ALA A 34 19.46 -33.35 10.95
CA ALA A 34 20.57 -32.41 10.88
C ALA A 34 20.79 -31.66 12.20
N GLY A 35 20.06 -32.00 13.28
CA GLY A 35 20.11 -31.28 14.55
C GLY A 35 19.62 -29.84 14.44
N ILE A 36 18.60 -29.59 13.61
CA ILE A 36 17.97 -28.28 13.44
C ILE A 36 16.55 -28.35 14.01
N ASP A 37 16.28 -27.49 14.98
CA ASP A 37 14.94 -27.37 15.58
C ASP A 37 14.08 -26.42 14.76
N VAL A 38 12.79 -26.74 14.59
CA VAL A 38 11.82 -25.87 13.91
C VAL A 38 10.68 -25.54 14.85
N GLU A 39 10.64 -24.29 15.31
CA GLU A 39 9.61 -23.77 16.21
C GLU A 39 8.63 -22.85 15.48
N THR A 40 7.41 -22.75 16.00
CA THR A 40 6.42 -21.81 15.46
C THR A 40 6.37 -20.52 16.25
N ARG A 41 5.96 -19.45 15.57
CA ARG A 41 5.50 -18.19 16.16
C ARG A 41 4.21 -17.77 15.46
N ASP A 42 3.16 -17.51 16.25
CA ASP A 42 1.83 -17.19 15.74
C ASP A 42 1.71 -15.69 15.48
N ILE A 43 1.69 -15.32 14.21
CA ILE A 43 1.51 -13.94 13.75
C ILE A 43 0.21 -13.78 12.95
N SER A 44 -0.73 -14.71 13.12
CA SER A 44 -2.08 -14.61 12.55
C SER A 44 -2.76 -13.31 13.01
N LEU A 45 -3.79 -12.87 12.27
CA LEU A 45 -4.63 -11.76 12.66
C LEU A 45 -5.22 -11.99 14.06
N ALA A 46 -5.79 -13.17 14.31
CA ALA A 46 -6.35 -13.53 15.60
C ALA A 46 -5.30 -13.47 16.72
N GLY A 47 -4.12 -14.08 16.52
CA GLY A 47 -3.03 -14.04 17.49
C GLY A 47 -2.57 -12.62 17.82
N ARG A 48 -2.41 -11.77 16.79
CA ARG A 48 -2.01 -10.36 16.99
C ARG A 48 -3.07 -9.53 17.70
N ILE A 49 -4.36 -9.79 17.47
CA ILE A 49 -5.45 -9.17 18.24
C ILE A 49 -5.29 -9.56 19.71
N LEU A 50 -5.28 -10.86 20.02
CA LEU A 50 -5.22 -11.34 21.40
C LEU A 50 -3.99 -10.81 22.17
N ALA A 51 -2.82 -10.79 21.53
CA ALA A 51 -1.59 -10.27 22.13
C ALA A 51 -1.65 -8.77 22.52
N ASN A 52 -2.51 -7.98 21.87
CA ASN A 52 -2.65 -6.54 22.14
C ASN A 52 -3.74 -6.20 23.18
N PHE A 53 -4.58 -7.16 23.58
CA PHE A 53 -5.66 -6.98 24.56
C PHE A 53 -5.59 -7.94 25.75
N PRO A 54 -4.41 -8.21 26.36
CA PRO A 54 -4.29 -9.19 27.43
C PRO A 54 -5.17 -8.86 28.65
N GLU A 55 -5.51 -7.59 28.88
CA GLU A 55 -6.39 -7.17 29.97
C GLU A 55 -7.86 -7.57 29.79
N TYR A 56 -8.29 -7.93 28.57
CA TYR A 56 -9.62 -8.44 28.28
C TYR A 56 -9.69 -9.98 28.26
N LEU A 57 -8.57 -10.65 28.55
CA LEU A 57 -8.43 -12.10 28.46
C LEU A 57 -8.32 -12.74 29.85
N LYS A 58 -8.90 -13.92 30.00
CA LYS A 58 -8.63 -14.81 31.13
C LYS A 58 -7.19 -15.32 31.07
N ASP A 59 -6.64 -15.76 32.19
CA ASP A 59 -5.24 -16.19 32.25
C ASP A 59 -4.91 -17.37 31.33
N ASP A 60 -5.87 -18.26 31.08
CA ASP A 60 -5.76 -19.40 30.14
C ASP A 60 -5.96 -19.00 28.66
N GLN A 61 -6.48 -17.80 28.41
CA GLN A 61 -6.68 -17.23 27.07
C GLN A 61 -5.51 -16.35 26.61
N LYS A 62 -4.65 -15.90 27.54
CA LYS A 62 -3.53 -15.03 27.24
C LYS A 62 -2.47 -15.75 26.42
N ILE A 63 -2.00 -15.07 25.39
CA ILE A 63 -0.86 -15.49 24.57
C ILE A 63 0.22 -14.40 24.57
N GLY A 64 1.46 -14.80 24.28
CA GLY A 64 2.57 -13.86 24.14
C GLY A 64 2.48 -13.03 22.85
N ASP A 65 3.18 -11.90 22.82
CA ASP A 65 3.34 -11.09 21.60
C ASP A 65 4.48 -11.66 20.73
N ALA A 66 4.13 -12.69 19.96
CA ALA A 66 5.07 -13.35 19.06
C ALA A 66 5.63 -12.41 17.96
N LEU A 67 4.90 -11.34 17.58
CA LEU A 67 5.41 -10.39 16.60
C LEU A 67 6.52 -9.52 17.20
N ALA A 68 6.34 -9.06 18.44
CA ALA A 68 7.39 -8.34 19.16
C ALA A 68 8.62 -9.22 19.40
N GLU A 69 8.43 -10.49 19.79
CA GLU A 69 9.53 -11.46 19.93
C GLU A 69 10.31 -11.65 18.63
N LEU A 70 9.61 -11.82 17.51
CA LEU A 70 10.24 -11.97 16.19
C LEU A 70 10.97 -10.70 15.74
N GLY A 71 10.45 -9.52 16.08
CA GLY A 71 11.12 -8.24 15.82
C GLY A 71 12.44 -8.14 16.58
N ALA A 72 12.46 -8.52 17.85
CA ALA A 72 13.70 -8.59 18.61
C ALA A 72 14.67 -9.62 18.01
N LEU A 73 14.19 -10.82 17.67
CA LEU A 73 15.00 -11.86 17.05
C LEU A 73 15.63 -11.38 15.74
N ALA A 74 14.90 -10.69 14.87
CA ALA A 74 15.38 -10.20 13.58
C ALA A 74 16.58 -9.23 13.68
N THR A 75 16.85 -8.68 14.86
CA THR A 75 18.02 -7.83 15.14
C THR A 75 19.23 -8.60 15.69
N THR A 76 19.13 -9.93 15.79
CA THR A 76 20.19 -10.81 16.29
C THR A 76 20.82 -11.65 15.18
N PRO A 77 22.12 -12.00 15.27
CA PRO A 77 22.77 -12.87 14.28
C PRO A 77 22.16 -14.27 14.15
N GLU A 78 21.49 -14.76 15.19
CA GLU A 78 20.89 -16.11 15.23
C GLU A 78 19.56 -16.19 14.47
N ALA A 79 19.02 -15.07 13.97
CA ALA A 79 17.74 -15.02 13.29
C ALA A 79 17.70 -15.91 12.04
N ASN A 80 16.84 -16.92 12.06
CA ASN A 80 16.49 -17.72 10.88
C ASN A 80 14.99 -17.92 10.83
N ILE A 81 14.31 -17.08 10.03
CA ILE A 81 12.85 -16.98 10.02
C ILE A 81 12.31 -17.33 8.63
N ILE A 82 11.47 -18.36 8.56
CA ILE A 82 10.65 -18.66 7.39
C ILE A 82 9.30 -17.96 7.57
N LYS A 83 9.14 -16.85 6.84
CA LYS A 83 7.93 -16.02 6.85
C LYS A 83 6.99 -16.39 5.70
N LEU A 84 5.80 -16.89 6.03
CA LEU A 84 4.73 -17.20 5.09
C LEU A 84 3.81 -15.99 4.86
N PRO A 85 3.02 -15.93 3.78
CA PRO A 85 2.02 -14.87 3.60
C PRO A 85 1.04 -14.80 4.78
N ASN A 86 0.65 -13.58 5.17
CA ASN A 86 -0.28 -13.30 6.26
C ASN A 86 -1.24 -12.17 5.87
N VAL A 87 -2.35 -12.04 6.58
CA VAL A 87 -3.35 -10.98 6.36
C VAL A 87 -2.80 -9.62 6.80
N SER A 88 -2.81 -8.66 5.88
CA SER A 88 -2.72 -7.22 6.19
C SER A 88 -4.13 -6.68 6.33
N ALA A 89 -4.68 -6.71 7.55
CA ALA A 89 -6.12 -6.63 7.76
C ALA A 89 -6.72 -5.29 7.33
N SER A 90 -7.77 -5.36 6.51
CA SER A 90 -8.73 -4.27 6.34
C SER A 90 -9.62 -4.14 7.57
N ILE A 91 -10.36 -3.03 7.69
CA ILE A 91 -11.33 -2.85 8.79
C ILE A 91 -12.39 -3.98 8.80
N PRO A 92 -13.02 -4.36 7.66
CA PRO A 92 -13.96 -5.47 7.66
C PRO A 92 -13.36 -6.80 8.12
N GLN A 93 -12.12 -7.12 7.71
CA GLN A 93 -11.43 -8.33 8.16
C GLN A 93 -11.14 -8.30 9.66
N LEU A 94 -10.72 -7.15 10.18
CA LEU A 94 -10.51 -6.96 11.62
C LEU A 94 -11.81 -7.19 12.40
N VAL A 95 -12.90 -6.53 12.01
CA VAL A 95 -14.21 -6.67 12.66
C VAL A 95 -14.69 -8.11 12.61
N GLY A 96 -14.56 -8.78 11.46
CA GLY A 96 -14.90 -10.20 11.32
C GLY A 96 -14.12 -11.09 12.29
N ALA A 97 -12.80 -10.89 12.40
CA ALA A 97 -11.96 -11.63 13.34
C ALA A 97 -12.31 -11.35 14.81
N ILE A 98 -12.65 -10.10 15.17
CA ILE A 98 -13.12 -9.74 16.51
C ILE A 98 -14.42 -10.48 16.82
N THR A 99 -15.39 -10.45 15.91
CA THR A 99 -16.68 -11.15 16.07
C THR A 99 -16.50 -12.65 16.23
N GLU A 100 -15.61 -13.27 15.44
CA GLU A 100 -15.31 -14.69 15.56
C GLU A 100 -14.69 -15.03 16.93
N LEU A 101 -13.72 -14.23 17.39
CA LEU A 101 -13.10 -14.40 18.71
C LEU A 101 -14.11 -14.18 19.85
N GLN A 102 -14.99 -13.18 19.75
CA GLN A 102 -16.05 -12.96 20.73
C GLN A 102 -16.99 -14.16 20.81
N ALA A 103 -17.37 -14.76 19.68
CA ALA A 103 -18.19 -15.97 19.63
C ALA A 103 -17.49 -17.18 20.28
N GLN A 104 -16.16 -17.19 20.31
CA GLN A 104 -15.34 -18.20 21.01
C GLN A 104 -15.09 -17.88 22.49
N GLY A 105 -15.65 -16.79 23.03
CA GLY A 105 -15.60 -16.45 24.45
C GLY A 105 -14.43 -15.55 24.87
N TYR A 106 -13.76 -14.89 23.93
CA TYR A 106 -12.80 -13.83 24.22
C TYR A 106 -13.55 -12.50 24.41
N ALA A 107 -13.44 -11.87 25.58
CA ALA A 107 -14.20 -10.67 25.93
C ALA A 107 -13.61 -9.37 25.32
N LEU A 108 -13.20 -9.43 24.04
CA LEU A 108 -12.57 -8.33 23.34
C LEU A 108 -13.54 -7.17 23.10
N PRO A 109 -13.08 -5.91 23.19
CA PRO A 109 -13.91 -4.76 22.84
C PRO A 109 -14.14 -4.70 21.32
N ASN A 110 -15.30 -4.18 20.90
CA ASN A 110 -15.57 -3.90 19.49
C ASN A 110 -14.61 -2.83 18.95
N TYR A 111 -14.37 -2.85 17.63
CA TYR A 111 -13.62 -1.78 16.97
C TYR A 111 -14.49 -0.50 16.90
N PRO A 112 -14.06 0.64 17.47
CA PRO A 112 -14.83 1.87 17.44
C PRO A 112 -14.51 2.67 16.15
N ASP A 113 -15.38 2.55 15.15
CA ASP A 113 -15.22 3.27 13.88
C ASP A 113 -15.07 4.78 14.10
N ASN A 114 -15.92 5.36 14.94
CA ASN A 114 -15.87 6.76 15.34
C ASN A 114 -15.62 6.90 16.85
N ALA A 115 -14.36 6.84 17.25
CA ALA A 115 -13.95 6.98 18.65
C ALA A 115 -14.16 8.41 19.16
N GLN A 116 -15.02 8.58 20.16
CA GLN A 116 -15.36 9.86 20.78
C GLN A 116 -14.79 9.97 22.20
N THR A 117 -14.69 8.85 22.92
CA THR A 117 -14.16 8.78 24.29
C THR A 117 -12.68 8.43 24.32
N GLU A 118 -11.99 8.74 25.42
CA GLU A 118 -10.58 8.35 25.61
C GLU A 118 -10.38 6.83 25.63
N GLU A 119 -11.37 6.08 26.15
CA GLU A 119 -11.35 4.61 26.12
C GLU A 119 -11.44 4.09 24.68
N GLU A 120 -12.39 4.60 23.88
CA GLU A 120 -12.52 4.23 22.47
C GLU A 120 -11.28 4.60 21.68
N LYS A 121 -10.66 5.76 21.94
CA LYS A 121 -9.40 6.17 21.30
C LYS A 121 -8.27 5.21 21.66
N ALA A 122 -8.17 4.78 22.92
CA ALA A 122 -7.18 3.80 23.35
C ALA A 122 -7.38 2.42 22.69
N ILE A 123 -8.63 1.94 22.62
CA ILE A 123 -9.00 0.70 21.92
C ILE A 123 -8.66 0.80 20.43
N LYS A 124 -9.05 1.90 19.77
CA LYS A 124 -8.75 2.16 18.35
C LYS A 124 -7.25 2.18 18.10
N ALA A 125 -6.47 2.79 18.99
CA ALA A 125 -5.02 2.83 18.89
C ALA A 125 -4.38 1.43 18.99
N LYS A 126 -4.89 0.56 19.89
CA LYS A 126 -4.44 -0.83 19.99
C LYS A 126 -4.75 -1.63 18.73
N TYR A 127 -5.98 -1.55 18.21
CA TYR A 127 -6.33 -2.17 16.93
C TYR A 127 -5.53 -1.58 15.75
N GLY A 128 -5.17 -0.30 15.82
CA GLY A 128 -4.29 0.36 14.86
C GLY A 128 -2.90 -0.28 14.72
N LYS A 129 -2.41 -1.00 15.74
CA LYS A 129 -1.16 -1.78 15.68
C LYS A 129 -1.32 -3.09 14.90
N VAL A 130 -2.55 -3.56 14.73
CA VAL A 130 -2.88 -4.84 14.09
C VAL A 130 -3.34 -4.63 12.63
N LEU A 131 -3.95 -3.48 12.34
CA LEU A 131 -4.46 -3.08 11.04
C LEU A 131 -3.37 -2.91 9.97
N GLY A 132 -3.72 -3.23 8.72
CA GLY A 132 -2.86 -3.08 7.56
C GLY A 132 -1.60 -3.94 7.65
N SER A 133 -0.51 -3.49 7.01
CA SER A 133 0.77 -4.22 6.96
C SER A 133 1.54 -4.07 8.28
N ALA A 134 1.04 -4.66 9.38
CA ALA A 134 1.67 -4.61 10.71
C ALA A 134 2.92 -5.50 10.85
N VAL A 135 2.98 -6.63 10.14
CA VAL A 135 4.05 -7.63 10.32
C VAL A 135 5.34 -7.26 9.57
N ASN A 136 5.22 -6.92 8.27
CA ASN A 136 6.41 -6.67 7.44
C ASN A 136 7.35 -5.59 8.01
N PRO A 137 6.87 -4.46 8.54
CA PRO A 137 7.74 -3.41 9.07
C PRO A 137 8.51 -3.80 10.34
N VAL A 138 8.14 -4.92 10.98
CA VAL A 138 8.83 -5.46 12.16
C VAL A 138 9.88 -6.50 11.77
N LEU A 139 9.60 -7.30 10.73
CA LEU A 139 10.49 -8.40 10.32
C LEU A 139 11.54 -8.01 9.27
N ARG A 140 11.34 -6.89 8.56
CA ARG A 140 12.24 -6.42 7.48
C ARG A 140 13.38 -5.56 8.02
N GLU A 141 14.21 -6.15 8.86
CA GLU A 141 15.45 -5.54 9.39
C GLU A 141 16.66 -5.69 8.44
N GLY A 142 16.38 -5.88 7.15
CA GLY A 142 17.39 -6.02 6.10
C GLY A 142 16.79 -5.73 4.72
N ASN A 143 17.66 -5.60 3.72
CA ASN A 143 17.25 -5.32 2.34
C ASN A 143 16.75 -6.57 1.59
N SER A 144 16.15 -6.37 0.43
CA SER A 144 15.45 -7.41 -0.33
C SER A 144 16.35 -8.00 -1.42
N ASP A 145 16.57 -9.33 -1.44
CA ASP A 145 17.03 -10.10 -2.62
C ASP A 145 15.84 -10.91 -3.16
N ARG A 146 15.20 -10.43 -4.23
CA ARG A 146 14.04 -11.08 -4.85
C ARG A 146 14.35 -11.49 -6.28
N ARG A 147 14.10 -12.76 -6.60
CA ARG A 147 14.37 -13.34 -7.92
C ARG A 147 13.57 -14.60 -8.17
N ALA A 148 13.25 -14.85 -9.43
CA ALA A 148 12.70 -16.14 -9.84
C ALA A 148 13.76 -17.25 -9.68
N PRO A 149 13.45 -18.38 -9.01
CA PRO A 149 14.36 -19.52 -8.97
C PRO A 149 14.63 -20.09 -10.37
N LYS A 150 15.85 -20.54 -10.64
CA LYS A 150 16.23 -21.13 -11.95
C LYS A 150 15.31 -22.29 -12.35
N ALA A 151 14.93 -23.14 -11.39
CA ALA A 151 14.01 -24.25 -11.63
C ALA A 151 12.64 -23.76 -12.12
N VAL A 152 12.09 -22.71 -11.49
CA VAL A 152 10.81 -22.10 -11.87
C VAL A 152 10.93 -21.41 -13.24
N LYS A 153 12.03 -20.69 -13.50
CA LYS A 153 12.27 -20.07 -14.81
C LYS A 153 12.36 -21.12 -15.93
N ASN A 154 13.09 -22.21 -15.71
CA ASN A 154 13.20 -23.30 -16.68
C ASN A 154 11.85 -24.00 -16.90
N TYR A 155 11.07 -24.21 -15.83
CA TYR A 155 9.72 -24.74 -15.94
C TYR A 155 8.82 -23.84 -16.80
N ALA A 156 8.86 -22.53 -16.59
CA ALA A 156 8.09 -21.58 -17.39
C ALA A 156 8.50 -21.55 -18.86
N LYS A 157 9.75 -21.86 -19.20
CA LYS A 157 10.18 -21.98 -20.60
C LYS A 157 9.56 -23.18 -21.30
N VAL A 158 9.43 -24.30 -20.60
CA VAL A 158 8.84 -25.55 -21.13
C VAL A 158 7.32 -25.51 -21.06
N ASN A 159 6.76 -24.81 -20.08
CA ASN A 159 5.33 -24.67 -19.83
C ASN A 159 4.96 -23.17 -19.81
N PRO A 160 4.99 -22.48 -20.96
CA PRO A 160 4.72 -21.06 -21.02
C PRO A 160 3.28 -20.76 -20.60
N HIS A 161 3.13 -19.78 -19.71
CA HIS A 161 1.81 -19.25 -19.36
C HIS A 161 1.29 -18.35 -20.48
N SER A 162 -0.02 -18.11 -20.49
CA SER A 162 -0.65 -17.24 -21.49
C SER A 162 -0.13 -15.81 -21.39
N MET A 163 0.17 -15.22 -22.55
CA MET A 163 0.47 -13.81 -22.74
C MET A 163 -0.48 -13.28 -23.81
N GLY A 164 -1.25 -12.23 -23.48
CA GLY A 164 -2.16 -11.60 -24.42
C GLY A 164 -1.38 -10.88 -25.52
N ALA A 165 -1.79 -11.05 -26.78
CA ALA A 165 -1.15 -10.38 -27.91
C ALA A 165 -1.31 -8.86 -27.80
N TRP A 166 -0.27 -8.11 -28.13
CA TRP A 166 -0.29 -6.66 -28.16
C TRP A 166 -0.47 -6.13 -29.58
N SER A 167 -1.28 -5.09 -29.71
CA SER A 167 -1.46 -4.36 -30.96
C SER A 167 -0.72 -3.02 -30.89
N ALA A 168 -0.04 -2.65 -31.97
CA ALA A 168 0.55 -1.32 -32.12
C ALA A 168 -0.51 -0.20 -32.09
N ASP A 169 -1.77 -0.52 -32.45
CA ASP A 169 -2.91 0.40 -32.42
C ASP A 169 -3.57 0.48 -31.02
N SER A 170 -3.03 -0.21 -30.01
CA SER A 170 -3.60 -0.16 -28.65
C SER A 170 -3.63 1.27 -28.14
N LYS A 171 -4.80 1.68 -27.65
CA LYS A 171 -5.04 2.98 -27.02
C LYS A 171 -4.71 2.99 -25.54
N THR A 172 -4.31 1.85 -24.97
CA THR A 172 -3.96 1.75 -23.56
C THR A 172 -2.80 2.65 -23.22
N ARG A 173 -2.89 3.43 -22.14
CA ARG A 173 -1.79 4.26 -21.66
C ARG A 173 -1.88 4.46 -20.15
N VAL A 174 -0.74 4.78 -19.55
CA VAL A 174 -0.72 5.37 -18.21
C VAL A 174 -0.97 6.87 -18.33
N ALA A 175 -1.73 7.42 -17.39
CA ALA A 175 -1.89 8.85 -17.23
C ALA A 175 -1.40 9.24 -15.83
N SER A 176 -0.46 10.18 -15.78
CA SER A 176 0.06 10.81 -14.56
C SER A 176 -0.03 12.33 -14.67
N MET A 177 0.02 13.00 -13.53
CA MET A 177 0.09 14.45 -13.45
C MET A 177 1.37 14.96 -14.13
N SER A 178 1.38 16.22 -14.55
CA SER A 178 2.56 16.91 -15.10
C SER A 178 3.21 17.90 -14.13
N GLU A 179 2.51 18.25 -13.06
CA GLU A 179 2.92 19.17 -12.00
C GLU A 179 2.01 18.99 -10.77
N GLY A 180 2.42 19.51 -9.62
CA GLY A 180 1.62 19.49 -8.40
C GLY A 180 1.47 18.11 -7.73
N ASP A 181 2.29 17.13 -8.13
CA ASP A 181 2.38 15.81 -7.51
C ASP A 181 3.54 15.74 -6.49
N PHE A 182 3.76 14.57 -5.87
CA PHE A 182 4.87 14.42 -4.94
C PHE A 182 6.21 14.57 -5.65
N TYR A 183 6.35 13.95 -6.83
CA TYR A 183 7.54 14.07 -7.67
C TYR A 183 7.96 15.52 -7.91
N GLY A 184 7.02 16.36 -8.38
CA GLY A 184 7.33 17.74 -8.77
C GLY A 184 7.59 18.71 -7.61
N SER A 185 7.32 18.30 -6.38
CA SER A 185 7.44 19.15 -5.17
C SER A 185 8.52 18.67 -4.21
N GLU A 186 9.17 17.54 -4.50
CA GLU A 186 10.11 16.92 -3.58
C GLU A 186 11.34 17.79 -3.31
N LYS A 187 11.73 17.85 -2.04
CA LYS A 187 12.98 18.42 -1.55
C LYS A 187 13.63 17.39 -0.65
N SER A 188 14.93 17.16 -0.82
CA SER A 188 15.69 16.16 -0.05
C SER A 188 17.00 16.74 0.50
N VAL A 189 17.46 16.20 1.63
CA VAL A 189 18.76 16.51 2.24
C VAL A 189 19.33 15.28 2.93
N THR A 190 20.64 15.11 2.87
CA THR A 190 21.37 14.18 3.74
C THR A 190 21.83 14.92 4.98
N VAL A 191 21.43 14.43 6.16
CA VAL A 191 21.73 15.07 7.44
C VAL A 191 23.13 14.64 7.89
N ALA A 192 24.02 15.61 8.15
CA ALA A 192 25.41 15.31 8.48
C ALA A 192 25.57 14.66 9.86
N ASP A 193 24.90 15.22 10.88
CA ASP A 193 25.03 14.82 12.28
C ASP A 193 23.72 14.27 12.83
N ALA A 194 23.80 13.48 13.91
CA ALA A 194 22.62 13.04 14.62
C ALA A 194 21.89 14.25 15.21
N THR A 195 20.59 14.35 14.94
CA THR A 195 19.75 15.47 15.36
C THR A 195 18.31 15.00 15.55
N GLN A 196 17.36 15.92 15.60
CA GLN A 196 15.93 15.64 15.64
C GLN A 196 15.23 16.42 14.53
N PHE A 197 13.99 16.04 14.22
CA PHE A 197 13.09 16.83 13.40
C PHE A 197 11.75 17.02 14.10
N LYS A 198 11.09 18.12 13.76
CA LYS A 198 9.70 18.45 14.11
C LYS A 198 8.96 18.81 12.82
N ILE A 199 7.67 18.48 12.76
CA ILE A 199 6.79 18.88 11.65
C ILE A 199 5.69 19.79 12.20
N GLU A 200 5.56 20.98 11.65
CA GLU A 200 4.55 21.96 12.04
C GLU A 200 3.86 22.58 10.83
N PHE A 201 2.58 22.91 10.99
CA PHE A 201 1.81 23.68 10.03
C PHE A 201 1.73 25.12 10.49
N VAL A 202 2.08 26.05 9.60
CA VAL A 202 1.97 27.49 9.82
C VAL A 202 0.89 28.01 8.89
N ALA A 203 -0.25 28.41 9.46
CA ALA A 203 -1.37 28.99 8.72
C ALA A 203 -1.03 30.38 8.18
N GLU A 204 -1.81 30.86 7.20
CA GLU A 204 -1.64 32.21 6.63
C GLU A 204 -1.81 33.34 7.67
N ASP A 205 -2.55 33.11 8.76
CA ASP A 205 -2.69 34.05 9.88
C ASP A 205 -1.53 34.00 10.90
N GLY A 206 -0.54 33.13 10.67
CA GLY A 206 0.62 32.92 11.54
C GLY A 206 0.41 31.90 12.65
N THR A 207 -0.78 31.31 12.80
CA THR A 207 -1.04 30.24 13.78
C THR A 207 -0.18 29.02 13.47
N VAL A 208 0.52 28.50 14.49
CA VAL A 208 1.38 27.32 14.38
C VAL A 208 0.72 26.13 15.06
N THR A 209 0.53 25.04 14.31
CA THR A 209 0.00 23.77 14.80
C THR A 209 1.05 22.69 14.65
N GLU A 210 1.38 22.01 15.74
CA GLU A 210 2.25 20.84 15.69
C GLU A 210 1.54 19.68 14.98
N LEU A 211 2.16 19.14 13.92
CA LEU A 211 1.70 17.92 13.26
C LEU A 211 2.45 16.70 13.79
N LYS A 212 3.73 16.87 14.13
CA LYS A 212 4.58 15.85 14.76
C LYS A 212 5.64 16.50 15.64
N GLY A 213 5.66 16.09 16.91
CA GLY A 213 6.70 16.49 17.86
C GLY A 213 8.08 15.92 17.53
N LEU A 214 9.08 16.33 18.32
CA LEU A 214 10.48 15.99 18.08
C LEU A 214 10.71 14.48 17.95
N SER A 215 11.37 14.09 16.86
CA SER A 215 11.66 12.71 16.50
C SER A 215 13.12 12.59 16.05
N PRO A 216 13.82 11.49 16.37
CA PRO A 216 15.27 11.38 16.13
C PRO A 216 15.62 11.18 14.66
N LEU A 217 16.77 11.72 14.27
CA LEU A 217 17.48 11.46 13.02
C LEU A 217 18.91 10.97 13.31
N LYS A 218 19.39 10.05 12.48
CA LYS A 218 20.78 9.57 12.54
C LYS A 218 21.67 10.42 11.64
N ALA A 219 22.95 10.49 11.99
CA ALA A 219 23.97 10.99 11.07
C ALA A 219 23.96 10.17 9.75
N GLY A 220 24.06 10.86 8.62
CA GLY A 220 23.98 10.29 7.27
C GLY A 220 22.56 9.91 6.82
N GLU A 221 21.52 10.14 7.63
CA GLU A 221 20.14 9.86 7.22
C GLU A 221 19.69 10.81 6.11
N VAL A 222 19.12 10.28 5.04
CA VAL A 222 18.45 11.03 3.98
C VAL A 222 17.01 11.26 4.42
N ILE A 223 16.58 12.51 4.38
CA ILE A 223 15.19 12.90 4.59
C ILE A 223 14.69 13.68 3.39
N ASP A 224 13.42 13.53 3.10
CA ASP A 224 12.75 14.23 2.00
C ASP A 224 11.37 14.70 2.43
N SER A 225 10.87 15.74 1.78
CA SER A 225 9.49 16.19 1.91
C SER A 225 8.90 16.52 0.56
N SER A 226 7.63 16.21 0.37
CA SER A 226 6.86 16.51 -0.83
C SER A 226 5.41 16.80 -0.48
N ALA A 227 4.71 17.48 -1.40
CA ALA A 227 3.30 17.82 -1.25
C ALA A 227 2.55 17.60 -2.56
N LEU A 228 1.51 16.77 -2.52
CA LEU A 228 0.57 16.60 -3.62
C LEU A 228 -0.57 17.61 -3.49
N SER A 229 -0.75 18.42 -4.52
CA SER A 229 -1.84 19.39 -4.64
C SER A 229 -3.14 18.69 -4.99
N LEU A 230 -4.12 18.77 -4.08
CA LEU A 230 -5.41 18.14 -4.28
C LEU A 230 -6.20 18.82 -5.41
N SER A 231 -6.04 20.13 -5.56
CA SER A 231 -6.66 20.90 -6.64
C SER A 231 -6.07 20.52 -8.01
N ALA A 232 -4.74 20.40 -8.12
CA ALA A 232 -4.08 19.94 -9.34
C ALA A 232 -4.47 18.49 -9.69
N LEU A 233 -4.54 17.60 -8.68
CA LEU A 233 -5.02 16.23 -8.86
C LEU A 233 -6.44 16.22 -9.42
N LYS A 234 -7.37 16.96 -8.82
CA LYS A 234 -8.77 16.99 -9.29
C LYS A 234 -8.89 17.53 -10.71
N ALA A 235 -8.13 18.57 -11.05
CA ALA A 235 -8.08 19.11 -12.41
C ALA A 235 -7.51 18.10 -13.43
N PHE A 236 -6.44 17.38 -13.06
CA PHE A 236 -5.87 16.30 -13.85
C PHE A 236 -6.91 15.18 -14.09
N VAL A 237 -7.57 14.69 -13.05
CA VAL A 237 -8.60 13.63 -13.18
C VAL A 237 -9.75 14.08 -14.08
N ALA A 238 -10.23 15.32 -13.92
CA ALA A 238 -11.30 15.86 -14.76
C ALA A 238 -10.92 15.88 -16.25
N LYS A 239 -9.67 16.29 -16.56
CA LYS A 239 -9.13 16.25 -17.91
C LYS A 239 -9.04 14.82 -18.46
N GLU A 240 -8.54 13.89 -17.65
CA GLU A 240 -8.39 12.49 -18.06
C GLU A 240 -9.73 11.78 -18.26
N ILE A 241 -10.78 12.14 -17.49
CA ILE A 241 -12.14 11.64 -17.72
C ILE A 241 -12.63 12.01 -19.12
N VAL A 242 -12.47 13.27 -19.53
CA VAL A 242 -12.86 13.75 -20.86
C VAL A 242 -12.05 13.05 -21.95
N ALA A 243 -10.73 12.99 -21.78
CA ALA A 243 -9.82 12.36 -22.75
C ALA A 243 -10.10 10.86 -22.90
N THR A 244 -10.34 10.16 -21.79
CA THR A 244 -10.64 8.72 -21.76
C THR A 244 -11.96 8.42 -22.47
N ARG A 245 -12.98 9.25 -22.24
CA ARG A 245 -14.27 9.14 -22.91
C ARG A 245 -14.13 9.35 -24.42
N ALA A 246 -13.40 10.39 -24.83
CA ALA A 246 -13.13 10.67 -26.24
C ALA A 246 -12.34 9.54 -26.93
N ALA A 247 -11.40 8.91 -26.22
CA ALA A 247 -10.62 7.79 -26.73
C ALA A 247 -11.43 6.49 -26.85
N GLY A 248 -12.54 6.35 -26.11
CA GLY A 248 -13.35 5.13 -26.03
C GLY A 248 -12.69 4.02 -25.22
N THR A 249 -11.78 4.36 -24.30
CA THR A 249 -11.08 3.42 -23.42
C THR A 249 -11.72 3.37 -22.04
N LEU A 250 -11.43 2.32 -21.26
CA LEU A 250 -11.81 2.26 -19.85
C LEU A 250 -11.02 3.25 -19.01
N LEU A 251 -11.63 3.90 -18.03
CA LEU A 251 -10.92 4.59 -16.97
C LEU A 251 -10.61 3.61 -15.83
N SER A 252 -9.36 3.57 -15.39
CA SER A 252 -8.90 2.78 -14.25
C SER A 252 -7.96 3.59 -13.36
N ALA A 253 -8.00 3.36 -12.06
CA ALA A 253 -7.18 3.99 -11.04
C ALA A 253 -6.37 2.92 -10.31
N HIS A 254 -5.05 3.12 -10.30
CA HIS A 254 -4.10 2.15 -9.78
C HIS A 254 -3.28 2.78 -8.66
N LEU A 255 -3.66 2.44 -7.42
CA LEU A 255 -3.06 2.97 -6.19
C LEU A 255 -2.65 1.83 -5.27
N LYS A 256 -2.17 2.15 -4.06
CA LYS A 256 -1.73 1.16 -3.07
C LYS A 256 -2.32 1.42 -1.68
N ALA A 257 -3.63 1.67 -1.64
CA ALA A 257 -4.39 2.14 -0.48
C ALA A 257 -4.18 1.36 0.83
N THR A 258 -4.02 0.03 0.79
CA THR A 258 -3.79 -0.77 2.00
C THR A 258 -2.43 -0.50 2.65
N MET A 259 -1.40 -0.23 1.82
CA MET A 259 -0.05 -0.01 2.30
C MET A 259 0.18 1.48 2.57
N MET A 260 -0.16 2.33 1.60
CA MET A 260 -0.11 3.79 1.70
C MET A 260 -1.38 4.33 2.36
N LYS A 261 -1.64 3.85 3.58
CA LYS A 261 -2.91 3.99 4.32
C LYS A 261 -3.37 5.41 4.65
N VAL A 262 -2.58 6.43 4.34
CA VAL A 262 -2.92 7.85 4.55
C VAL A 262 -3.07 8.57 3.22
N SER A 263 -2.04 8.56 2.37
CA SER A 263 -2.05 9.30 1.10
C SER A 263 -3.05 8.73 0.10
N ASP A 264 -3.01 7.43 -0.14
CA ASP A 264 -3.68 6.82 -1.29
C ASP A 264 -5.22 6.78 -1.14
N PRO A 265 -5.80 6.54 0.06
CA PRO A 265 -7.24 6.74 0.26
C PRO A 265 -7.70 8.16 -0.06
N LEU A 266 -6.92 9.20 0.28
CA LEU A 266 -7.26 10.59 -0.03
C LEU A 266 -7.20 10.86 -1.55
N ILE A 267 -6.18 10.34 -2.23
CA ILE A 267 -6.06 10.41 -3.70
C ILE A 267 -7.24 9.68 -4.36
N PHE A 268 -7.58 8.49 -3.87
CA PHE A 268 -8.71 7.71 -4.36
C PHE A 268 -10.03 8.45 -4.19
N GLY A 269 -10.27 9.02 -3.00
CA GLY A 269 -11.47 9.83 -2.73
C GLY A 269 -11.60 11.01 -3.68
N ALA A 270 -10.51 11.71 -3.99
CA ALA A 270 -10.52 12.78 -4.98
C ALA A 270 -10.90 12.29 -6.39
N ILE A 271 -10.45 11.09 -6.80
CA ILE A 271 -10.84 10.48 -8.08
C ILE A 271 -12.35 10.17 -8.10
N VAL A 272 -12.87 9.60 -7.02
CA VAL A 272 -14.31 9.29 -6.86
C VAL A 272 -15.14 10.57 -6.92
N GLU A 273 -14.76 11.60 -6.15
CA GLU A 273 -15.45 12.89 -6.12
C GLU A 273 -15.51 13.55 -7.49
N VAL A 274 -14.43 13.50 -8.27
CA VAL A 274 -14.39 14.12 -9.60
C VAL A 274 -15.21 13.32 -10.61
N TYR A 275 -15.15 11.98 -10.57
CA TYR A 275 -15.96 11.15 -11.47
C TYR A 275 -17.47 11.34 -11.23
N PHE A 276 -17.87 11.48 -9.96
CA PHE A 276 -19.27 11.61 -9.55
C PHE A 276 -19.65 13.03 -9.12
N ALA A 277 -18.94 14.05 -9.63
CA ALA A 277 -19.03 15.43 -9.14
C ALA A 277 -20.49 15.94 -9.04
N ASP A 278 -21.28 15.74 -10.09
CA ASP A 278 -22.68 16.19 -10.14
C ASP A 278 -23.53 15.52 -9.04
N VAL A 279 -23.29 14.24 -8.75
CA VAL A 279 -24.00 13.48 -7.72
C VAL A 279 -23.60 13.99 -6.33
N PHE A 280 -22.31 14.19 -6.08
CA PHE A 280 -21.82 14.71 -4.81
C PHE A 280 -22.28 16.14 -4.54
N ILE A 281 -22.39 16.98 -5.58
CA ILE A 281 -22.97 18.33 -5.47
C ILE A 281 -24.45 18.25 -5.14
N LYS A 282 -25.22 17.43 -5.85
CA LYS A 282 -26.67 17.30 -5.67
C LYS A 282 -27.05 16.78 -4.27
N TYR A 283 -26.27 15.85 -3.73
CA TYR A 283 -26.57 15.18 -2.44
C TYR A 283 -25.64 15.60 -1.29
N ALA A 284 -24.96 16.76 -1.40
CA ALA A 284 -23.97 17.20 -0.41
C ALA A 284 -24.49 17.17 1.04
N ASP A 285 -25.69 17.70 1.29
CA ASP A 285 -26.28 17.73 2.64
C ASP A 285 -26.59 16.32 3.16
N LEU A 286 -27.13 15.45 2.30
CA LEU A 286 -27.44 14.06 2.65
C LEU A 286 -26.15 13.28 2.95
N PHE A 287 -25.12 13.40 2.11
CA PHE A 287 -23.86 12.71 2.32
C PHE A 287 -23.12 13.19 3.56
N LYS A 288 -23.25 14.48 3.90
CA LYS A 288 -22.76 15.03 5.17
C LYS A 288 -23.53 14.46 6.37
N GLU A 289 -24.86 14.40 6.30
CA GLU A 289 -25.71 13.81 7.35
C GLU A 289 -25.38 12.33 7.59
N LEU A 290 -25.20 11.57 6.52
CA LEU A 290 -24.88 10.13 6.58
C LEU A 290 -23.40 9.85 6.87
N ASN A 291 -22.57 10.90 6.94
CA ASN A 291 -21.13 10.81 7.13
C ASN A 291 -20.47 9.86 6.12
N VAL A 292 -20.76 10.10 4.83
CA VAL A 292 -20.14 9.41 3.69
C VAL A 292 -18.68 9.82 3.58
N ASP A 293 -17.80 8.84 3.39
CA ASP A 293 -16.36 9.03 3.24
C ASP A 293 -15.87 8.48 1.90
N THR A 294 -15.58 9.39 0.97
CA THR A 294 -15.12 9.05 -0.39
C THR A 294 -13.76 8.37 -0.40
N SER A 295 -12.95 8.51 0.65
CA SER A 295 -11.69 7.78 0.78
C SER A 295 -11.86 6.27 0.95
N ASN A 296 -13.08 5.83 1.31
CA ASN A 296 -13.49 4.43 1.35
C ASN A 296 -14.19 3.96 0.05
N GLY A 297 -14.32 4.83 -0.95
CA GLY A 297 -14.90 4.53 -2.25
C GLY A 297 -16.42 4.51 -2.32
N LEU A 298 -16.97 4.16 -3.50
CA LEU A 298 -18.42 4.08 -3.70
C LEU A 298 -19.10 3.04 -2.79
N GLY A 299 -18.37 2.02 -2.35
CA GLY A 299 -18.89 1.03 -1.42
C GLY A 299 -19.40 1.65 -0.12
N ASP A 300 -18.72 2.69 0.37
CA ASP A 300 -19.17 3.45 1.54
C ASP A 300 -20.45 4.22 1.25
N VAL A 301 -20.53 4.89 0.08
CA VAL A 301 -21.76 5.58 -0.37
C VAL A 301 -22.95 4.63 -0.34
N TYR A 302 -22.85 3.47 -1.02
CA TYR A 302 -23.91 2.47 -1.06
C TYR A 302 -24.28 1.93 0.32
N ALA A 303 -23.29 1.68 1.18
CA ALA A 303 -23.53 1.21 2.54
C ALA A 303 -24.27 2.24 3.40
N LYS A 304 -23.93 3.53 3.27
CA LYS A 304 -24.51 4.62 4.06
C LYS A 304 -25.90 5.02 3.61
N ILE A 305 -26.22 4.91 2.32
CA ILE A 305 -27.57 5.21 1.81
C ILE A 305 -28.55 4.04 1.97
N ALA A 306 -28.08 2.85 2.32
CA ALA A 306 -28.93 1.67 2.46
C ALA A 306 -30.07 1.91 3.48
N GLY A 307 -31.31 1.72 3.05
CA GLY A 307 -32.51 1.97 3.85
C GLY A 307 -32.93 3.44 3.96
N ASN A 308 -32.18 4.37 3.36
CA ASN A 308 -32.56 5.78 3.32
C ASN A 308 -33.68 6.02 2.29
N ALA A 309 -34.57 6.99 2.57
CA ALA A 309 -35.67 7.34 1.67
C ALA A 309 -35.21 7.81 0.27
N LYS A 310 -34.00 8.37 0.16
CA LYS A 310 -33.40 8.80 -1.11
C LYS A 310 -32.53 7.75 -1.79
N GLN A 311 -32.43 6.53 -1.24
CA GLN A 311 -31.54 5.48 -1.77
C GLN A 311 -31.69 5.28 -3.28
N ALA A 312 -32.90 4.97 -3.74
CA ALA A 312 -33.16 4.68 -5.15
C ALA A 312 -32.85 5.88 -6.07
N GLU A 313 -33.04 7.11 -5.58
CA GLU A 313 -32.72 8.34 -6.33
C GLU A 313 -31.21 8.49 -6.50
N VAL A 314 -30.45 8.33 -5.41
CA VAL A 314 -28.98 8.41 -5.42
C VAL A 314 -28.39 7.31 -6.31
N GLU A 315 -28.89 6.07 -6.20
CA GLU A 315 -28.43 4.95 -7.02
C GLU A 315 -28.68 5.18 -8.52
N ALA A 316 -29.83 5.77 -8.88
CA ALA A 316 -30.16 6.12 -10.26
C ALA A 316 -29.21 7.20 -10.81
N ASP A 317 -28.91 8.23 -10.02
CA ASP A 317 -27.98 9.29 -10.42
C ASP A 317 -26.53 8.81 -10.53
N LEU A 318 -26.09 7.90 -9.65
CA LEU A 318 -24.79 7.22 -9.79
C LEU A 318 -24.72 6.39 -11.07
N ALA A 319 -25.78 5.65 -11.39
CA ALA A 319 -25.86 4.87 -12.63
C ALA A 319 -25.85 5.79 -13.87
N ALA A 320 -26.55 6.93 -13.81
CA ALA A 320 -26.54 7.93 -14.87
C ALA A 320 -25.16 8.57 -15.05
N ALA A 321 -24.45 8.88 -13.96
CA ALA A 321 -23.08 9.38 -14.01
C ALA A 321 -22.13 8.36 -14.68
N ILE A 322 -22.27 7.07 -14.37
CA ILE A 322 -21.50 6.01 -15.05
C ILE A 322 -21.84 5.93 -16.54
N ALA A 323 -23.13 5.99 -16.90
CA ALA A 323 -23.56 5.96 -18.30
C ALA A 323 -23.11 7.17 -19.11
N ASN A 324 -23.00 8.34 -18.46
CA ASN A 324 -22.58 9.59 -19.07
C ASN A 324 -21.06 9.81 -19.03
N GLY A 325 -20.33 9.08 -18.19
CA GLY A 325 -18.86 9.12 -18.09
C GLY A 325 -18.14 8.18 -19.07
N PRO A 326 -16.80 8.13 -19.04
CA PRO A 326 -16.06 7.01 -19.63
C PRO A 326 -16.38 5.72 -18.88
N ALA A 327 -16.48 4.60 -19.58
CA ALA A 327 -16.68 3.31 -18.92
C ALA A 327 -15.57 3.03 -17.90
N LEU A 328 -15.92 2.50 -16.73
CA LEU A 328 -14.97 2.15 -15.67
C LEU A 328 -14.46 0.72 -15.85
N ALA A 329 -13.21 0.49 -15.50
CA ALA A 329 -12.71 -0.87 -15.31
C ALA A 329 -13.48 -1.57 -14.19
N MET A 330 -13.75 -2.86 -14.38
CA MET A 330 -14.52 -3.69 -13.44
C MET A 330 -13.61 -4.59 -12.61
N VAL A 331 -13.91 -4.68 -11.32
CA VAL A 331 -13.37 -5.71 -10.42
C VAL A 331 -14.22 -6.97 -10.52
N ASN A 332 -15.55 -6.80 -10.58
CA ASN A 332 -16.50 -7.88 -10.81
C ASN A 332 -17.70 -7.35 -11.62
N SER A 333 -17.72 -7.65 -12.92
CA SER A 333 -18.77 -7.20 -13.85
C SER A 333 -20.15 -7.73 -13.49
N ASP A 334 -20.24 -9.01 -13.08
CA ASP A 334 -21.52 -9.67 -12.76
C ASP A 334 -22.24 -9.04 -11.56
N LYS A 335 -21.44 -8.49 -10.62
CA LYS A 335 -21.94 -7.79 -9.43
C LYS A 335 -21.94 -6.27 -9.58
N GLY A 336 -21.55 -5.74 -10.74
CA GLY A 336 -21.45 -4.29 -10.96
C GLY A 336 -20.35 -3.60 -10.14
N ILE A 337 -19.38 -4.34 -9.59
CA ILE A 337 -18.29 -3.78 -8.79
C ILE A 337 -17.24 -3.20 -9.72
N THR A 338 -17.16 -1.87 -9.74
CA THR A 338 -16.19 -1.09 -10.50
C THR A 338 -14.89 -0.90 -9.70
N ASN A 339 -13.83 -0.48 -10.38
CA ASN A 339 -12.57 -0.07 -9.78
C ASN A 339 -12.70 1.10 -8.78
N LEU A 340 -13.81 1.85 -8.79
CA LEU A 340 -14.08 2.93 -7.84
C LEU A 340 -14.90 2.49 -6.61
N HIS A 341 -15.23 1.20 -6.47
CA HIS A 341 -16.01 0.69 -5.33
C HIS A 341 -15.21 0.63 -4.04
N VAL A 342 -14.04 -0.01 -4.05
CA VAL A 342 -13.21 -0.19 -2.85
C VAL A 342 -11.76 0.18 -3.20
N PRO A 343 -11.10 1.07 -2.44
CA PRO A 343 -9.77 1.59 -2.75
C PRO A 343 -8.67 0.51 -2.75
N SER A 344 -8.92 -0.63 -2.12
CA SER A 344 -7.96 -1.74 -1.99
C SER A 344 -8.16 -2.88 -3.00
N ASP A 345 -9.19 -2.82 -3.85
CA ASP A 345 -9.46 -3.89 -4.82
C ASP A 345 -8.45 -3.90 -5.97
N VAL A 346 -7.98 -2.72 -6.40
CA VAL A 346 -7.07 -2.57 -7.54
C VAL A 346 -5.74 -1.98 -7.06
N ILE A 347 -4.80 -2.89 -6.77
CA ILE A 347 -3.50 -2.55 -6.20
C ILE A 347 -2.46 -2.44 -7.32
N VAL A 348 -1.80 -1.28 -7.46
CA VAL A 348 -0.96 -0.92 -8.62
C VAL A 348 0.08 -1.98 -9.00
N ASP A 349 0.79 -2.56 -8.04
CA ASP A 349 1.87 -3.54 -8.28
C ASP A 349 1.36 -4.93 -8.70
N ALA A 350 0.07 -5.21 -8.53
CA ALA A 350 -0.57 -6.44 -9.02
C ALA A 350 -1.38 -6.17 -10.31
N SER A 351 -2.15 -5.09 -10.30
CA SER A 351 -3.07 -4.73 -11.38
C SER A 351 -2.36 -4.29 -12.66
N MET A 352 -1.28 -3.51 -12.57
CA MET A 352 -0.56 -3.05 -13.76
C MET A 352 0.11 -4.22 -14.49
N PRO A 353 0.86 -5.13 -13.84
CA PRO A 353 1.38 -6.32 -14.53
C PRO A 353 0.29 -7.24 -15.09
N ALA A 354 -0.86 -7.38 -14.41
CA ALA A 354 -1.98 -8.18 -14.89
C ALA A 354 -2.61 -7.58 -16.17
N MET A 355 -2.80 -6.25 -16.19
CA MET A 355 -3.29 -5.51 -17.36
C MET A 355 -2.28 -5.62 -18.52
N ILE A 356 -0.99 -5.40 -18.26
CA ILE A 356 0.07 -5.50 -19.28
C ILE A 356 0.13 -6.91 -19.89
N ARG A 357 0.07 -7.95 -19.06
CA ARG A 357 0.03 -9.34 -19.51
C ARG A 357 -1.19 -9.65 -20.37
N THR A 358 -2.31 -8.98 -20.11
CA THR A 358 -3.61 -9.23 -20.77
C THR A 358 -3.81 -8.23 -21.91
N SER A 359 -2.86 -8.17 -22.84
CA SER A 359 -2.93 -7.30 -24.04
C SER A 359 -3.02 -5.79 -23.74
N GLY A 360 -2.66 -5.35 -22.53
CA GLY A 360 -2.88 -3.97 -22.11
C GLY A 360 -4.33 -3.66 -21.73
N GLN A 361 -5.15 -4.67 -21.44
CA GLN A 361 -6.59 -4.52 -21.30
C GLN A 361 -7.09 -4.84 -19.88
N MET A 362 -8.22 -4.23 -19.53
CA MET A 362 -9.00 -4.54 -18.33
C MET A 362 -10.43 -4.93 -18.72
N TRP A 363 -11.23 -5.32 -17.74
CA TRP A 363 -12.59 -5.82 -17.96
C TRP A 363 -13.61 -4.69 -17.94
N ASN A 364 -14.48 -4.65 -18.95
CA ASN A 364 -15.59 -3.70 -19.03
C ASN A 364 -16.86 -4.25 -18.35
N LYS A 365 -17.97 -3.49 -18.39
CA LYS A 365 -19.25 -3.86 -17.76
C LYS A 365 -19.84 -5.17 -18.31
N GLU A 366 -19.55 -5.52 -19.56
CA GLU A 366 -19.99 -6.77 -20.20
C GLU A 366 -19.05 -7.95 -19.93
N GLY A 367 -18.03 -7.78 -19.08
CA GLY A 367 -17.03 -8.82 -18.80
C GLY A 367 -16.09 -9.10 -19.98
N LYS A 368 -15.90 -8.12 -20.87
CA LYS A 368 -15.00 -8.21 -22.03
C LYS A 368 -13.74 -7.38 -21.80
N SER A 369 -12.63 -7.82 -22.40
CA SER A 369 -11.37 -7.07 -22.35
C SER A 369 -11.45 -5.82 -23.23
N GLN A 370 -10.93 -4.71 -22.74
CA GLN A 370 -10.92 -3.43 -23.43
C GLN A 370 -9.69 -2.59 -23.01
N ASP A 371 -9.15 -1.82 -23.94
CA ASP A 371 -8.06 -0.87 -23.69
C ASP A 371 -8.42 0.13 -22.59
N THR A 372 -7.43 0.59 -21.82
CA THR A 372 -7.65 1.43 -20.65
C THR A 372 -6.68 2.62 -20.55
N THR A 373 -7.19 3.74 -20.06
CA THR A 373 -6.38 4.81 -19.48
C THR A 373 -6.19 4.53 -17.99
N ALA A 374 -4.98 4.11 -17.62
CA ALA A 374 -4.58 3.75 -16.27
C ALA A 374 -4.04 4.97 -15.52
N LEU A 375 -4.86 5.54 -14.62
CA LEU A 375 -4.48 6.64 -13.75
C LEU A 375 -3.48 6.16 -12.69
N ILE A 376 -2.26 6.70 -12.76
CA ILE A 376 -1.24 6.65 -11.72
C ILE A 376 -0.84 8.11 -11.49
N PRO A 377 -1.50 8.84 -10.57
CA PRO A 377 -1.42 10.29 -10.54
C PRO A 377 -0.01 10.83 -10.35
N ASP A 378 0.78 10.24 -9.45
CA ASP A 378 2.14 10.68 -9.16
C ASP A 378 3.17 10.11 -10.16
N ARG A 379 4.14 10.95 -10.56
CA ARG A 379 5.12 10.59 -11.59
C ARG A 379 6.25 9.67 -11.13
N CYS A 380 6.54 9.55 -9.83
CA CYS A 380 7.74 8.83 -9.34
C CYS A 380 7.89 7.43 -9.93
N TYR A 381 6.78 6.73 -10.15
CA TYR A 381 6.80 5.34 -10.65
C TYR A 381 5.99 5.11 -11.94
N ALA A 382 5.20 6.10 -12.37
CA ALA A 382 4.31 5.96 -13.52
C ALA A 382 5.08 5.67 -14.82
N GLY A 383 6.24 6.32 -15.01
CA GLY A 383 7.06 6.19 -16.21
C GLY A 383 7.56 4.76 -16.50
N VAL A 384 7.77 3.94 -15.46
CA VAL A 384 8.19 2.54 -15.61
C VAL A 384 7.13 1.71 -16.33
N TYR A 385 5.85 1.92 -15.98
CA TYR A 385 4.74 1.24 -16.63
C TYR A 385 4.50 1.76 -18.04
N THR A 386 4.61 3.08 -18.25
CA THR A 386 4.56 3.69 -19.58
C THR A 386 5.58 3.05 -20.51
N ALA A 387 6.85 2.97 -20.09
CA ALA A 387 7.92 2.36 -20.89
C ALA A 387 7.63 0.90 -21.24
N THR A 388 7.07 0.13 -20.31
CA THR A 388 6.71 -1.28 -20.55
C THR A 388 5.55 -1.42 -21.54
N ILE A 389 4.53 -0.55 -21.43
CA ILE A 389 3.39 -0.52 -22.35
C ILE A 389 3.84 -0.13 -23.75
N ASP A 390 4.65 0.91 -23.88
CA ASP A 390 5.17 1.38 -25.16
C ASP A 390 6.06 0.33 -25.84
N ASP A 391 6.89 -0.37 -25.08
CA ASP A 391 7.67 -1.52 -25.56
C ASP A 391 6.77 -2.63 -26.10
N CYS A 392 5.73 -3.02 -25.35
CA CYS A 392 4.80 -4.06 -25.79
C CYS A 392 3.99 -3.66 -27.03
N LYS A 393 3.63 -2.37 -27.20
CA LYS A 393 3.00 -1.88 -28.43
C LYS A 393 3.95 -1.95 -29.62
N ALA A 394 5.22 -1.61 -29.42
CA ALA A 394 6.21 -1.59 -30.49
C ALA A 394 6.70 -3.00 -30.89
N ASN A 395 6.89 -3.88 -29.90
CA ASN A 395 7.58 -5.16 -30.05
C ASN A 395 6.68 -6.39 -29.83
N GLY A 396 5.41 -6.18 -29.48
CA GLY A 396 4.49 -7.26 -29.15
C GLY A 396 4.66 -7.76 -27.70
N ALA A 397 3.91 -8.82 -27.35
CA ALA A 397 3.96 -9.40 -26.01
C ALA A 397 5.32 -10.09 -25.73
N PHE A 398 5.75 -10.10 -24.47
CA PHE A 398 6.94 -10.86 -24.06
C PHE A 398 6.79 -12.37 -24.34
N ASP A 399 7.84 -12.99 -24.87
CA ASP A 399 7.93 -14.43 -25.05
C ASP A 399 8.55 -15.10 -23.81
N VAL A 400 7.70 -15.82 -23.06
CA VAL A 400 8.08 -16.54 -21.82
C VAL A 400 9.22 -17.54 -22.04
N THR A 401 9.28 -18.16 -23.22
CA THR A 401 10.21 -19.25 -23.56
C THR A 401 11.65 -18.74 -23.76
N THR A 402 11.80 -17.51 -24.25
CA THR A 402 13.08 -16.91 -24.60
C THR A 402 13.50 -15.75 -23.71
N MET A 403 12.56 -14.99 -23.14
CA MET A 403 12.87 -13.79 -22.36
C MET A 403 13.83 -14.08 -21.20
N GLY A 404 14.65 -13.08 -20.86
CA GLY A 404 15.57 -13.13 -19.74
C GLY A 404 14.86 -13.15 -18.37
N SER A 405 15.56 -12.64 -17.36
CA SER A 405 15.00 -12.43 -16.02
C SER A 405 15.59 -11.15 -15.44
N VAL A 406 14.77 -10.39 -14.72
CA VAL A 406 15.17 -9.17 -14.02
C VAL A 406 14.99 -9.40 -12.52
N PRO A 407 16.04 -9.84 -11.80
CA PRO A 407 16.06 -9.84 -10.34
C PRO A 407 15.95 -8.43 -9.75
N ASN A 408 15.57 -8.32 -8.48
CA ASN A 408 15.51 -7.06 -7.76
C ASN A 408 16.33 -7.14 -6.46
N VAL A 409 17.19 -6.12 -6.27
CA VAL A 409 17.81 -5.79 -4.99
C VAL A 409 17.17 -4.51 -4.49
N GLY A 410 16.28 -4.63 -3.49
CA GLY A 410 15.43 -3.53 -3.04
C GLY A 410 15.87 -2.96 -1.70
N LEU A 411 15.97 -1.63 -1.62
CA LEU A 411 16.15 -0.89 -0.38
C LEU A 411 14.83 -0.93 0.41
N MET A 412 14.85 -1.49 1.62
CA MET A 412 13.62 -1.59 2.44
C MET A 412 13.87 -1.66 3.94
N ALA A 413 15.11 -1.86 4.37
CA ALA A 413 15.42 -2.05 5.78
C ALA A 413 14.99 -0.84 6.61
N GLN A 414 14.48 -1.10 7.82
CA GLN A 414 14.07 -0.06 8.77
C GLN A 414 12.99 0.90 8.22
N LYS A 415 12.08 0.37 7.39
CA LYS A 415 10.97 1.13 6.76
C LYS A 415 11.50 2.29 5.91
N ALA A 416 12.48 2.01 5.06
CA ALA A 416 13.04 3.01 4.15
C ALA A 416 11.94 3.68 3.30
N GLU A 417 12.15 4.96 3.01
CA GLU A 417 11.36 5.75 2.05
C GLU A 417 9.85 5.81 2.43
N GLU A 418 8.94 5.65 1.46
CA GLU A 418 7.50 5.82 1.67
C GLU A 418 6.89 4.81 2.63
N TYR A 419 7.49 3.61 2.76
CA TYR A 419 7.02 2.60 3.72
C TYR A 419 7.14 3.08 5.18
N GLY A 420 8.00 4.07 5.44
CA GLY A 420 8.17 4.71 6.73
C GLY A 420 7.39 6.00 6.90
N SER A 421 6.66 6.47 5.89
CA SER A 421 6.13 7.85 5.87
C SER A 421 4.79 8.01 6.59
N HIS A 422 4.09 6.92 6.94
CA HIS A 422 2.68 6.97 7.33
C HIS A 422 2.40 7.89 8.53
N ASP A 423 3.31 7.94 9.50
CA ASP A 423 3.23 8.79 10.70
C ASP A 423 3.78 10.22 10.49
N LYS A 424 4.08 10.54 9.23
CA LYS A 424 4.61 11.81 8.70
C LYS A 424 3.87 12.25 7.43
N THR A 425 2.69 11.69 7.18
CA THR A 425 1.81 12.08 6.07
C THR A 425 0.59 12.79 6.66
N PHE A 426 0.31 14.00 6.17
CA PHE A 426 -0.73 14.86 6.71
C PHE A 426 -1.54 15.50 5.59
N GLN A 427 -2.86 15.54 5.78
CA GLN A 427 -3.74 16.36 4.95
C GLN A 427 -3.82 17.77 5.53
N ALA A 428 -3.44 18.78 4.75
CA ALA A 428 -3.51 20.17 5.16
C ALA A 428 -4.98 20.59 5.42
N LYS A 429 -5.23 21.21 6.57
CA LYS A 429 -6.59 21.62 7.00
C LYS A 429 -6.94 23.06 6.63
N ALA A 430 -5.94 23.84 6.24
CA ALA A 430 -6.07 25.21 5.79
C ALA A 430 -4.92 25.54 4.83
N ASN A 431 -4.98 26.70 4.20
CA ASN A 431 -3.86 27.23 3.44
C ASN A 431 -2.72 27.66 4.37
N GLY A 432 -1.49 27.42 3.96
CA GLY A 432 -0.33 27.79 4.75
C GLY A 432 0.95 27.11 4.27
N THR A 433 1.82 26.77 5.22
CA THR A 433 3.11 26.14 4.96
C THR A 433 3.36 25.06 5.99
N ILE A 434 3.66 23.84 5.54
CA ILE A 434 4.18 22.78 6.42
C ILE A 434 5.69 22.90 6.44
N ARG A 435 6.27 22.99 7.63
CA ARG A 435 7.70 23.13 7.87
C ARG A 435 8.23 21.89 8.58
N VAL A 436 9.40 21.45 8.13
CA VAL A 436 10.23 20.46 8.80
C VAL A 436 11.44 21.20 9.36
N THR A 437 11.58 21.22 10.68
CA THR A 437 12.66 21.92 11.38
C THR A 437 13.45 20.95 12.26
N ASP A 438 14.67 21.31 12.63
CA ASP A 438 15.43 20.58 13.65
C ASP A 438 15.03 20.97 15.08
N GLY A 439 15.72 20.39 16.08
CA GLY A 439 15.48 20.68 17.49
C GLY A 439 15.73 22.13 17.90
N ASP A 440 16.56 22.87 17.16
CA ASP A 440 16.90 24.28 17.40
C ASP A 440 16.01 25.24 16.59
N GLY A 441 15.06 24.70 15.82
CA GLY A 441 14.14 25.46 14.96
C GLY A 441 14.73 25.85 13.60
N LYS A 442 15.89 25.32 13.22
CA LYS A 442 16.45 25.52 11.88
C LYS A 442 15.64 24.73 10.86
N LEU A 443 15.32 25.36 9.75
CA LEU A 443 14.51 24.76 8.69
C LEU A 443 15.32 23.72 7.90
N PHE A 444 14.78 22.51 7.76
CA PHE A 444 15.17 21.55 6.72
C PHE A 444 14.39 21.85 5.43
N PHE A 445 13.06 21.86 5.52
CA PHE A 445 12.18 22.06 4.38
C PHE A 445 10.96 22.88 4.75
N ASP A 446 10.44 23.64 3.78
CA ASP A 446 9.10 24.18 3.79
C ASP A 446 8.34 23.72 2.54
N GLN A 447 7.07 23.39 2.70
CA GLN A 447 6.15 23.07 1.61
C GLN A 447 4.92 23.96 1.73
N LYS A 448 4.68 24.79 0.72
CA LYS A 448 3.42 25.55 0.63
C LYS A 448 2.29 24.58 0.33
N VAL A 449 1.20 24.70 1.07
CA VAL A 449 0.05 23.81 0.95
C VAL A 449 -1.25 24.60 0.97
N GLN A 450 -2.23 24.09 0.24
CA GLN A 450 -3.63 24.52 0.27
C GLN A 450 -4.47 23.53 1.07
N THR A 451 -5.67 23.96 1.46
CA THR A 451 -6.64 23.07 2.11
C THR A 451 -6.85 21.79 1.29
N GLY A 452 -6.66 20.64 1.91
CA GLY A 452 -6.84 19.32 1.30
C GLY A 452 -5.57 18.71 0.70
N ASP A 453 -4.51 19.50 0.48
CA ASP A 453 -3.23 18.99 -0.03
C ASP A 453 -2.64 17.93 0.90
N ILE A 454 -1.89 17.00 0.31
CA ILE A 454 -1.31 15.87 1.02
C ILE A 454 0.19 16.12 1.13
N PHE A 455 0.66 16.42 2.33
CA PHE A 455 2.09 16.49 2.63
C PHE A 455 2.61 15.13 3.07
N ARG A 456 3.86 14.82 2.71
CA ARG A 456 4.58 13.63 3.16
C ARG A 456 6.04 13.96 3.44
N MET A 457 6.60 13.33 4.48
CA MET A 457 8.04 13.27 4.70
C MET A 457 8.50 11.81 4.80
N CYS A 458 9.57 11.45 4.09
CA CYS A 458 10.20 10.12 4.16
C CYS A 458 11.58 10.18 4.81
N GLN A 459 12.12 8.99 5.13
CA GLN A 459 13.38 8.81 5.83
C GLN A 459 14.08 7.54 5.36
N THR A 460 15.37 7.66 5.04
CA THR A 460 16.20 6.52 4.62
C THR A 460 17.56 6.61 5.28
N LYS A 461 17.89 5.61 6.10
CA LYS A 461 19.11 5.63 6.92
C LYS A 461 20.31 5.16 6.10
N ASP A 462 21.49 5.71 6.41
CA ASP A 462 22.74 5.39 5.74
C ASP A 462 23.11 3.90 5.80
N ALA A 463 23.00 3.25 6.97
CA ALA A 463 23.34 1.83 7.11
C ALA A 463 22.50 0.91 6.18
N PRO A 464 21.16 1.07 6.09
CA PRO A 464 20.37 0.45 5.03
C PRO A 464 20.86 0.69 3.60
N ILE A 465 21.27 1.92 3.23
CA ILE A 465 21.78 2.25 1.90
C ILE A 465 23.10 1.49 1.64
N GLN A 466 24.03 1.52 2.59
CA GLN A 466 25.30 0.81 2.47
C GLN A 466 25.10 -0.71 2.29
N ASP A 467 24.21 -1.31 3.09
CA ASP A 467 23.86 -2.72 2.95
C ASP A 467 23.20 -3.03 1.60
N TRP A 468 22.33 -2.15 1.11
CA TRP A 468 21.68 -2.30 -0.19
C TRP A 468 22.69 -2.27 -1.34
N VAL A 469 23.65 -1.33 -1.32
CA VAL A 469 24.75 -1.27 -2.30
C VAL A 469 25.63 -2.53 -2.20
N LYS A 470 26.00 -2.94 -0.98
CA LYS A 470 26.77 -4.16 -0.73
C LYS A 470 26.06 -5.40 -1.30
N LEU A 471 24.76 -5.51 -1.07
CA LEU A 471 23.93 -6.59 -1.59
C LEU A 471 23.87 -6.56 -3.12
N ALA A 472 23.68 -5.40 -3.73
CA ALA A 472 23.66 -5.23 -5.18
C ALA A 472 24.96 -5.71 -5.83
N VAL A 473 26.12 -5.26 -5.31
CA VAL A 473 27.45 -5.69 -5.78
C VAL A 473 27.64 -7.19 -5.58
N ASN A 474 27.23 -7.73 -4.43
CA ASN A 474 27.32 -9.17 -4.16
C ASN A 474 26.49 -9.98 -5.16
N ARG A 475 25.25 -9.56 -5.42
CA ARG A 475 24.36 -10.22 -6.39
C ARG A 475 24.94 -10.16 -7.80
N ALA A 476 25.38 -9.00 -8.26
CA ALA A 476 25.97 -8.82 -9.59
C ALA A 476 27.17 -9.75 -9.80
N ARG A 477 28.06 -9.83 -8.80
CA ARG A 477 29.23 -10.73 -8.81
C ARG A 477 28.83 -12.21 -8.82
N LEU A 478 27.93 -12.62 -7.91
CA LEU A 478 27.53 -14.03 -7.77
C LEU A 478 26.74 -14.56 -8.97
N SER A 479 25.93 -13.71 -9.62
CA SER A 479 25.16 -14.11 -10.80
C SER A 479 25.85 -13.78 -12.12
N ALA A 480 26.99 -13.10 -12.10
CA ALA A 480 27.67 -12.57 -13.28
C ALA A 480 26.70 -11.80 -14.20
N THR A 481 25.87 -10.94 -13.61
CA THR A 481 24.83 -10.18 -14.31
C THR A 481 25.02 -8.68 -14.04
N PRO A 482 24.91 -7.80 -15.05
CA PRO A 482 24.92 -6.35 -14.82
C PRO A 482 23.86 -5.93 -13.81
N ALA A 483 24.21 -5.00 -12.94
CA ALA A 483 23.27 -4.34 -12.03
C ALA A 483 23.05 -2.90 -12.48
N VAL A 484 21.80 -2.47 -12.49
CA VAL A 484 21.39 -1.09 -12.81
C VAL A 484 20.71 -0.53 -11.58
N PHE A 485 21.19 0.61 -11.09
CA PHE A 485 20.53 1.38 -10.06
C PHE A 485 19.47 2.27 -10.72
N TRP A 486 18.23 2.17 -10.27
CA TRP A 486 17.10 2.93 -10.83
C TRP A 486 16.91 4.15 -9.94
N LEU A 487 17.58 5.24 -10.29
CA LEU A 487 17.58 6.51 -9.57
C LEU A 487 17.35 7.61 -10.61
N ASP A 488 16.36 8.48 -10.36
CA ASP A 488 16.09 9.66 -11.18
C ASP A 488 17.02 10.81 -10.76
N GLU A 489 17.50 11.61 -11.73
CA GLU A 489 18.56 12.62 -11.52
C GLU A 489 18.06 14.01 -11.09
#